data_AF-A0A349D351-F1
#
_entry.id   AF-A0A349D351-F1
#
_cell.length_a   1.000
_cell.length_b   1.000
_cell.length_c   1.000
_cell.angle_alpha   90.00
_cell.angle_beta   90.00
_cell.angle_gamma   90.00
#
_symmetry.space_group_name_H-M   'P 1'
#
loop_
_entity.id
_entity.type
_entity.pdbx_description
1 polymer ?
#
loop_
_entity_poly.entity_id
_entity_poly.type
_entity_poly.pdbx_seq_one_letter_code
_entity_poly.pdbx_strand_id
1 'polypeptide(L)'
;MSPLRLPLQKSLQWLTVSLSAVCLFVAGYGFFAYQFPFGLEARLIPATQRGETKWKTMTEQMILSGATVPADMNVIIKIPPSIETINRETLLGNRGEDVRYWGYCFPAEYQTFKTMPGRGLPGRVFLSEKERAVRRAEELERIRKGFRLPTSLQENVLNETTDNRGRIRHQIEMFSGGMSCYLMTAVPLPIGIDPDEDDANNMVENIHGIDPNNPDTDGDGLSDGIELFVSGTNPSQRDTDSDGLIDGIEDADHDGILDPGETDPLIQDSDHDGLCDGMCRVGKTGSEVRGEDMNLNGITDDGETSPLKSDSDGDSILDEQEFYNCLLQTGTCKYSSFQL
;
A
#
# COMPACT_ATOMS: atom_id res chain seq x y z
N MET A 1 -34.01 11.22 88.92
CA MET A 1 -34.65 11.80 87.72
C MET A 1 -33.54 12.15 86.73
N SER A 2 -33.38 11.67 85.51
CA SER A 2 -34.00 10.61 84.68
C SER A 2 -33.01 10.41 83.51
N PRO A 3 -32.67 9.19 83.06
CA PRO A 3 -31.71 9.01 81.98
C PRO A 3 -32.40 9.03 80.60
N LEU A 4 -32.38 10.16 79.93
CA LEU A 4 -32.77 10.32 78.51
C LEU A 4 -31.56 10.06 77.60
N ARG A 5 -31.11 8.80 77.44
CA ARG A 5 -30.03 8.46 76.48
C ARG A 5 -30.22 7.15 75.70
N LEU A 6 -31.40 6.53 75.73
CA LEU A 6 -31.68 5.28 75.00
C LEU A 6 -32.49 5.38 73.68
N PRO A 7 -33.34 6.40 73.42
CA PRO A 7 -34.15 6.39 72.18
C PRO A 7 -33.44 6.99 70.94
N LEU A 8 -32.37 7.78 71.12
CA LEU A 8 -31.68 8.44 70.00
C LEU A 8 -30.75 7.50 69.22
N GLN A 9 -30.17 6.52 69.90
CA GLN A 9 -29.18 5.61 69.30
C GLN A 9 -29.87 4.53 68.43
N LYS A 10 -31.05 4.07 68.86
CA LYS A 10 -31.88 3.15 68.06
C LYS A 10 -32.46 3.83 66.83
N SER A 11 -32.89 5.09 66.92
CA SER A 11 -33.41 5.82 65.75
C SER A 11 -32.32 6.10 64.71
N LEU A 12 -31.08 6.42 65.12
CA LEU A 12 -29.95 6.56 64.20
C LEU A 12 -29.59 5.24 63.50
N GLN A 13 -29.62 4.10 64.21
CA GLN A 13 -29.32 2.80 63.61
C GLN A 13 -30.34 2.42 62.53
N TRP A 14 -31.62 2.67 62.76
CA TRP A 14 -32.66 2.39 61.76
C TRP A 14 -32.58 3.32 60.54
N LEU A 15 -32.18 4.59 60.73
CA LEU A 15 -31.90 5.52 59.64
C LEU A 15 -30.69 5.10 58.78
N THR A 16 -29.63 4.57 59.39
CA THR A 16 -28.48 4.09 58.62
C THR A 16 -28.78 2.85 57.79
N VAL A 17 -29.64 1.94 58.28
CA VAL A 17 -30.04 0.73 57.56
C VAL A 17 -31.00 1.05 56.42
N SER A 18 -31.92 2.00 56.61
CA SER A 18 -32.82 2.43 55.53
C SER A 18 -32.09 3.20 54.42
N LEU A 19 -31.14 4.07 54.77
CA LEU A 19 -30.35 4.82 53.79
C LEU A 19 -29.44 3.90 52.94
N SER A 20 -28.88 2.85 53.54
CA SER A 20 -28.07 1.85 52.83
C SER A 20 -28.92 0.92 51.94
N ALA A 21 -30.14 0.57 52.36
CA ALA A 21 -31.08 -0.14 51.51
C ALA A 21 -31.55 0.69 50.30
N VAL A 22 -31.76 2.00 50.49
CA VAL A 22 -32.12 2.93 49.41
C VAL A 22 -30.95 3.13 48.44
N CYS A 23 -29.71 3.24 48.92
CA CYS A 23 -28.52 3.27 48.05
C CYS A 23 -28.35 1.99 47.22
N LEU A 24 -28.62 0.81 47.79
CA LEU A 24 -28.58 -0.46 47.05
C LEU A 24 -29.66 -0.53 45.98
N PHE A 25 -30.86 0.01 46.24
CA PHE A 25 -31.93 0.07 45.26
C PHE A 25 -31.63 1.04 44.11
N VAL A 26 -31.04 2.21 44.39
CA VAL A 26 -30.64 3.18 43.36
C VAL A 26 -29.47 2.66 42.51
N ALA A 27 -28.50 1.98 43.11
CA ALA A 27 -27.41 1.33 42.38
C ALA A 27 -27.90 0.14 41.52
N GLY A 28 -28.87 -0.63 42.02
CA GLY A 28 -29.51 -1.72 41.28
C GLY A 28 -30.32 -1.22 40.08
N TYR A 29 -31.11 -0.16 40.24
CA TYR A 29 -31.89 0.41 39.14
C TYR A 29 -31.02 1.11 38.07
N GLY A 30 -29.91 1.74 38.48
CA GLY A 30 -28.95 2.34 37.54
C GLY A 30 -28.24 1.31 36.64
N PHE A 31 -28.12 0.05 37.10
CA PHE A 31 -27.49 -1.03 36.35
C PHE A 31 -28.41 -1.69 35.30
N PHE A 32 -29.74 -1.62 35.48
CA PHE A 32 -30.69 -2.28 34.57
C PHE A 32 -31.32 -1.34 33.54
N ALA A 33 -31.20 -0.01 33.67
CA ALA A 33 -31.92 0.95 32.83
C ALA A 33 -31.07 1.73 31.80
N TYR A 34 -29.74 1.55 31.76
CA TYR A 34 -28.90 2.16 30.73
C TYR A 34 -28.29 1.11 29.81
N GLN A 35 -29.07 0.76 28.80
CA GLN A 35 -28.58 0.04 27.63
C GLN A 35 -27.82 1.03 26.76
N PHE A 36 -26.55 1.28 27.10
CA PHE A 36 -25.61 1.90 26.17
C PHE A 36 -25.42 0.96 24.98
N PRO A 37 -25.75 1.35 23.75
CA PRO A 37 -25.30 0.59 22.60
C PRO A 37 -23.80 0.83 22.48
N PHE A 38 -23.01 -0.25 22.41
CA PHE A 38 -21.55 -0.26 22.25
C PHE A 38 -20.73 -0.03 23.53
N GLY A 39 -20.93 -0.89 24.52
CA GLY A 39 -19.84 -1.26 25.43
C GLY A 39 -18.91 -2.26 24.74
N LEU A 40 -17.65 -1.89 24.50
CA LEU A 40 -16.58 -2.84 24.20
C LEU A 40 -16.35 -3.71 25.45
N GLU A 41 -17.17 -4.75 25.62
CA GLU A 41 -16.88 -5.81 26.57
C GLU A 41 -15.65 -6.57 26.06
N ALA A 42 -14.52 -6.43 26.76
CA ALA A 42 -13.43 -7.37 26.66
C ALA A 42 -13.94 -8.76 27.07
N ARG A 43 -14.46 -9.52 26.11
CA ARG A 43 -14.88 -10.90 26.32
C ARG A 43 -13.61 -11.71 26.56
N LEU A 44 -13.50 -12.31 27.74
CA LEU A 44 -12.42 -13.22 28.07
C LEU A 44 -12.34 -14.31 26.99
N ILE A 45 -11.20 -14.38 26.29
CA ILE A 45 -10.92 -15.45 25.33
C ILE A 45 -11.07 -16.79 26.09
N PRO A 46 -11.81 -17.78 25.57
CA PRO A 46 -11.93 -19.11 26.18
C PRO A 46 -10.54 -19.70 26.49
N ALA A 47 -10.38 -20.44 27.59
CA ALA A 47 -9.07 -20.98 27.99
C ALA A 47 -8.39 -21.82 26.89
N THR A 48 -9.17 -22.40 25.97
CA THR A 48 -8.73 -23.15 24.78
C THR A 48 -8.16 -22.26 23.66
N GLN A 49 -8.49 -20.98 23.63
CA GLN A 49 -7.99 -19.98 22.68
C GLN A 49 -6.97 -19.02 23.31
N ARG A 50 -6.73 -19.11 24.63
CA ARG A 50 -5.68 -18.33 25.34
C ARG A 50 -4.25 -18.80 25.04
N GLY A 51 -4.07 -19.80 24.17
CA GLY A 51 -2.86 -20.61 24.14
C GLY A 51 -1.87 -20.38 23.00
N GLU A 52 -2.30 -19.98 21.80
CA GLU A 52 -1.37 -19.96 20.66
C GLU A 52 -1.61 -18.73 19.79
N THR A 53 -0.84 -17.66 20.05
CA THR A 53 -0.61 -16.68 18.99
C THR A 53 0.15 -17.39 17.89
N LYS A 54 -0.43 -17.51 16.70
CA LYS A 54 0.24 -18.22 15.60
C LYS A 54 1.46 -17.40 15.17
N TRP A 55 2.62 -18.00 15.23
CA TRP A 55 3.88 -17.41 14.77
C TRP A 55 4.25 -17.99 13.41
N LYS A 56 4.75 -17.15 12.51
CA LYS A 56 5.42 -17.59 11.28
C LYS A 56 6.87 -17.11 11.34
N THR A 57 7.82 -18.02 11.18
CA THR A 57 9.24 -17.64 11.09
C THR A 57 9.61 -17.58 9.62
N MET A 58 10.11 -16.44 9.18
CA MET A 58 10.73 -16.29 7.86
C MET A 58 12.15 -16.82 7.97
N THR A 59 12.50 -17.77 7.10
CA THR A 59 13.88 -18.27 7.01
C THR A 59 14.74 -17.30 6.21
N GLU A 60 16.05 -17.44 6.32
CA GLU A 60 17.01 -16.70 5.48
C GLU A 60 16.71 -16.89 4.00
N GLN A 61 16.44 -18.13 3.57
CA GLN A 61 16.06 -18.43 2.19
C GLN A 61 14.83 -17.63 1.75
N MET A 62 13.78 -17.57 2.59
CA MET A 62 12.56 -16.80 2.29
C MET A 62 12.79 -15.29 2.19
N ILE A 63 13.85 -14.76 2.81
CA ILE A 63 14.18 -13.34 2.69
C ILE A 63 14.99 -13.10 1.41
N LEU A 64 15.96 -13.97 1.13
CA LEU A 64 16.80 -13.89 -0.07
C LEU A 64 16.01 -14.14 -1.36
N SER A 65 15.10 -15.13 -1.33
CA SER A 65 14.26 -15.48 -2.46
C SER A 65 12.97 -14.68 -2.54
N GLY A 66 12.73 -13.78 -1.57
CA GLY A 66 11.45 -13.12 -1.33
C GLY A 66 10.35 -14.03 -0.75
N ALA A 67 9.42 -13.42 -0.01
CA ALA A 67 8.29 -14.05 0.65
C ALA A 67 7.21 -13.03 1.03
N THR A 68 5.98 -13.47 1.25
CA THR A 68 4.92 -12.61 1.79
C THR A 68 4.72 -12.85 3.29
N VAL A 69 4.84 -11.77 4.06
CA VAL A 69 4.45 -11.71 5.47
C VAL A 69 2.92 -11.67 5.53
N PRO A 70 2.26 -12.66 6.16
CA PRO A 70 0.80 -12.64 6.31
C PRO A 70 0.33 -11.50 7.22
N ALA A 71 -0.83 -10.92 6.88
CA ALA A 71 -1.53 -9.96 7.73
C ALA A 71 -1.93 -10.56 9.09
N ASP A 72 -2.02 -9.70 10.11
CA ASP A 72 -2.56 -10.02 11.44
C ASP A 72 -1.91 -11.22 12.14
N MET A 73 -0.67 -11.54 11.76
CA MET A 73 0.10 -12.66 12.30
C MET A 73 1.43 -12.17 12.84
N ASN A 74 1.91 -12.80 13.92
CA ASN A 74 3.23 -12.48 14.44
C ASN A 74 4.29 -13.15 13.58
N VAL A 75 5.14 -12.34 12.94
CA VAL A 75 6.21 -12.84 12.09
C VAL A 75 7.57 -12.55 12.70
N ILE A 76 8.44 -13.56 12.67
CA ILE A 76 9.85 -13.41 13.05
C ILE A 76 10.68 -13.41 11.77
N ILE A 77 11.39 -12.30 11.54
CA ILE A 77 12.32 -12.11 10.43
C ILE A 77 13.73 -12.25 11.02
N LYS A 78 14.52 -13.17 10.48
CA LYS A 78 15.93 -13.32 10.83
C LYS A 78 16.77 -12.78 9.69
N ILE A 79 17.41 -11.65 9.90
CA ILE A 79 18.21 -11.03 8.85
C ILE A 79 19.46 -11.90 8.64
N PRO A 80 19.70 -12.39 7.41
CA PRO A 80 20.86 -13.20 7.07
C PRO A 80 22.16 -12.54 7.54
N PRO A 81 23.10 -13.28 8.16
CA PRO A 81 24.38 -12.71 8.58
C PRO A 81 25.29 -12.32 7.40
N SER A 82 24.97 -12.78 6.18
CA SER A 82 25.63 -12.38 4.93
C SER A 82 25.35 -10.93 4.55
N ILE A 83 24.26 -10.34 5.02
CA ILE A 83 23.88 -8.95 4.75
C ILE A 83 24.56 -8.06 5.78
N GLU A 84 25.44 -7.14 5.35
CA GLU A 84 26.08 -6.18 6.27
C GLU A 84 25.04 -5.23 6.87
N THR A 85 24.33 -4.51 6.00
CA THR A 85 23.23 -3.63 6.35
C THR A 85 22.17 -3.61 5.26
N ILE A 86 20.90 -3.58 5.67
CA ILE A 86 19.74 -3.37 4.80
C ILE A 86 18.89 -2.26 5.38
N ASN A 87 18.35 -1.37 4.54
CA ASN A 87 17.42 -0.34 5.01
C ASN A 87 16.00 -0.96 5.18
N ARG A 88 15.05 -0.17 5.68
CA ARG A 88 13.67 -0.60 5.88
C ARG A 88 12.88 -0.73 4.59
N GLU A 89 13.07 0.20 3.67
CA GLU A 89 12.39 0.23 2.38
C GLU A 89 12.74 -1.01 1.56
N THR A 90 14.02 -1.29 1.31
CA THR A 90 14.49 -2.51 0.62
C THR A 90 14.04 -3.79 1.33
N LEU A 91 14.04 -3.86 2.66
CA LEU A 91 13.60 -5.07 3.37
C LEU A 91 12.08 -5.34 3.26
N LEU A 92 11.26 -4.28 3.17
CA LEU A 92 9.81 -4.34 3.30
C LEU A 92 9.05 -3.87 2.03
N GLY A 93 9.78 -3.52 0.98
CA GLY A 93 9.30 -2.90 -0.27
C GLY A 93 8.73 -1.49 -0.09
N ASN A 94 8.43 -0.82 -1.20
CA ASN A 94 7.73 0.48 -1.22
C ASN A 94 6.31 0.40 -0.65
N ARG A 95 5.63 -0.75 -0.80
CA ARG A 95 4.37 -1.04 -0.06
C ARG A 95 4.53 -0.94 1.46
N GLY A 96 5.75 -1.05 1.97
CA GLY A 96 6.07 -0.85 3.37
C GLY A 96 5.89 0.60 3.87
N GLU A 97 5.63 1.56 2.98
CA GLU A 97 5.33 2.94 3.37
C GLU A 97 3.84 3.13 3.66
N ASP A 98 2.99 2.65 2.75
CA ASP A 98 1.53 2.84 2.83
C ASP A 98 0.83 1.89 3.79
N VAL A 99 1.46 0.76 4.10
CA VAL A 99 0.91 -0.23 5.00
C VAL A 99 1.22 0.12 6.45
N ARG A 100 0.22 0.03 7.32
CA ARG A 100 0.45 0.11 8.77
C ARG A 100 1.15 -1.16 9.25
N TYR A 101 2.38 -1.01 9.76
CA TYR A 101 3.04 -2.05 10.54
C TYR A 101 3.87 -1.46 11.67
N TRP A 102 4.19 -2.33 12.61
CA TRP A 102 5.19 -2.07 13.63
C TRP A 102 6.03 -3.32 13.84
N GLY A 103 7.27 -3.10 14.24
CA GLY A 103 8.15 -4.19 14.59
C GLY A 103 9.18 -3.81 15.62
N TYR A 104 9.88 -4.83 16.10
CA TYR A 104 10.88 -4.70 17.14
C TYR A 104 12.05 -5.64 16.85
N CYS A 105 13.25 -5.08 16.74
CA CYS A 105 14.45 -5.83 16.41
C CYS A 105 15.38 -5.98 17.61
N PHE A 106 15.86 -7.20 17.77
CA PHE A 106 16.89 -7.58 18.71
C PHE A 106 18.24 -7.66 18.00
N PRO A 107 19.32 -7.13 18.61
CA PRO A 107 20.65 -7.26 18.06
C PRO A 107 21.08 -8.74 18.04
N ALA A 108 21.98 -9.10 17.12
CA ALA A 108 22.53 -10.46 17.00
C ALA A 108 23.09 -10.99 18.34
N GLU A 109 23.72 -10.11 19.12
CA GLU A 109 24.31 -10.41 20.41
C GLU A 109 23.32 -10.34 21.59
N TYR A 110 22.02 -10.53 21.36
CA TYR A 110 20.96 -10.39 22.38
C TYR A 110 21.28 -11.05 23.73
N GLN A 111 21.90 -12.23 23.72
CA GLN A 111 22.26 -12.95 24.95
C GLN A 111 23.27 -12.18 25.81
N THR A 112 24.21 -11.45 25.20
CA THR A 112 25.17 -10.61 25.92
C THR A 112 24.51 -9.36 26.50
N PHE A 113 23.52 -8.78 25.81
CA PHE A 113 22.77 -7.64 26.32
C PHE A 113 21.88 -8.01 27.51
N LYS A 114 21.32 -9.22 27.52
CA LYS A 114 20.48 -9.72 28.61
C LYS A 114 21.23 -9.83 29.94
N THR A 115 22.54 -10.05 29.90
CA THR A 115 23.37 -10.21 31.10
C THR A 115 23.90 -8.89 31.66
N MET A 116 23.73 -7.76 30.96
CA MET A 116 24.17 -6.44 31.44
C MET A 116 23.18 -5.85 32.46
N PRO A 117 23.59 -5.60 33.71
CA PRO A 117 22.71 -5.03 34.72
C PRO A 117 22.34 -3.57 34.43
N GLY A 118 21.07 -3.20 34.61
CA GLY A 118 20.61 -1.80 34.63
C GLY A 118 20.21 -1.18 33.28
N ARG A 119 20.10 -1.96 32.19
CA ARG A 119 19.53 -1.48 30.92
C ARG A 119 18.14 -2.06 30.68
N GLY A 120 17.27 -1.29 30.02
CA GLY A 120 15.93 -1.74 29.61
C GLY A 120 15.99 -2.89 28.59
N LEU A 121 14.83 -3.35 28.12
CA LEU A 121 14.73 -4.38 27.08
C LEU A 121 15.65 -4.01 25.90
N PRO A 122 16.62 -4.86 25.53
CA PRO A 122 17.50 -4.56 24.42
C PRO A 122 16.72 -4.68 23.11
N GLY A 123 16.96 -3.75 22.21
CA GLY A 123 16.31 -3.71 20.91
C GLY A 123 15.72 -2.34 20.58
N ARG A 124 15.24 -2.24 19.35
CA ARG A 124 14.75 -0.99 18.75
C ARG A 124 13.48 -1.26 17.97
N VAL A 125 12.54 -0.34 18.08
CA VAL A 125 11.29 -0.35 17.33
C VAL A 125 11.56 0.13 15.92
N PHE A 126 10.80 -0.36 14.95
CA PHE A 126 10.68 0.27 13.64
C PHE A 126 9.20 0.33 13.28
N LEU A 127 8.78 1.39 12.60
CA LEU A 127 7.39 1.68 12.27
C LEU A 127 7.32 2.03 10.78
N SER A 128 6.20 1.72 10.13
CA SER A 128 5.95 2.25 8.79
C SER A 128 5.68 3.75 8.79
N GLU A 129 5.86 4.38 7.64
CA GLU A 129 5.48 5.77 7.36
C GLU A 129 4.02 6.02 7.77
N LYS A 130 3.10 5.14 7.34
CA LYS A 130 1.67 5.23 7.70
C LYS A 130 1.41 5.17 9.21
N GLU A 131 2.06 4.26 9.93
CA GLU A 131 1.90 4.15 11.39
C GLU A 131 2.43 5.41 12.09
N ARG A 132 3.54 5.98 11.61
CA ARG A 132 4.08 7.25 12.13
C ARG A 132 3.09 8.39 11.90
N ALA A 133 2.53 8.49 10.71
CA ALA A 133 1.56 9.53 10.36
C ALA A 133 0.32 9.46 11.25
N VAL A 134 -0.22 8.27 11.49
CA VAL A 134 -1.36 8.05 12.40
C VAL A 134 -1.02 8.50 13.82
N ARG A 135 0.10 8.04 14.38
CA ARG A 135 0.50 8.41 15.74
C ARG A 135 0.72 9.91 15.88
N ARG A 136 1.30 10.54 14.86
CA ARG A 136 1.49 11.99 14.80
C ARG A 136 0.13 12.70 14.80
N ALA A 137 -0.84 12.24 14.02
CA ALA A 137 -2.19 12.79 14.01
C ALA A 137 -2.88 12.66 15.38
N GLU A 138 -2.78 11.51 16.05
CA GLU A 138 -3.32 11.30 17.40
C GLU A 138 -2.62 12.16 18.46
N GLU A 139 -1.31 12.37 18.35
CA GLU A 139 -0.56 13.28 19.21
C GLU A 139 -1.02 14.73 19.02
N LEU A 140 -1.15 15.19 17.77
CA LEU A 140 -1.68 16.52 17.46
C LEU A 140 -3.11 16.71 18.01
N GLU A 141 -3.98 15.70 17.89
CA GLU A 141 -5.32 15.73 18.47
C GLU A 141 -5.31 15.79 20.00
N ARG A 142 -4.39 15.05 20.66
CA ARG A 142 -4.22 15.14 22.11
C ARG A 142 -3.69 16.50 22.54
N ILE A 143 -2.75 17.08 21.79
CA ILE A 143 -2.23 18.43 22.04
C ILE A 143 -3.35 19.46 21.86
N ARG A 144 -4.15 19.37 20.79
CA ARG A 144 -5.30 20.25 20.56
C ARG A 144 -6.32 20.20 21.70
N LYS A 145 -6.59 18.99 22.23
CA LYS A 145 -7.51 18.79 23.37
C LYS A 145 -6.90 19.23 24.70
N GLY A 146 -5.59 19.12 24.84
CA GLY A 146 -4.85 19.55 26.03
C GLY A 146 -4.50 21.04 25.93
N PHE A 147 -5.36 21.91 26.46
CA PHE A 147 -5.09 23.34 26.48
C PHE A 147 -3.74 23.63 27.17
N ARG A 148 -2.72 23.97 26.39
CA ARG A 148 -1.42 24.48 26.85
C ARG A 148 -1.23 25.83 26.19
N LEU A 149 -1.16 26.89 26.98
CA LEU A 149 -0.78 28.20 26.48
C LEU A 149 0.66 28.09 25.96
N PRO A 150 0.92 28.37 24.68
CA PRO A 150 2.28 28.45 24.18
C PRO A 150 3.02 29.56 24.93
N THR A 151 4.30 29.34 25.23
CA THR A 151 5.17 30.32 25.91
C THR A 151 5.40 31.60 25.08
N SER A 152 5.08 31.56 23.78
CA SER A 152 5.15 32.70 22.84
C SER A 152 3.93 32.69 21.92
N LEU A 153 3.31 33.85 21.73
CA LEU A 153 2.14 34.05 20.85
C LEU A 153 2.54 34.58 19.46
N GLN A 154 3.82 34.44 19.08
CA GLN A 154 4.27 34.86 17.75
C GLN A 154 3.69 33.94 16.68
N GLU A 155 3.24 34.53 15.56
CA GLU A 155 2.51 33.85 14.49
C GLU A 155 3.30 32.71 13.84
N ASN A 156 4.63 32.84 13.76
CA ASN A 156 5.53 31.78 13.30
C ASN A 156 5.59 30.57 14.24
N VAL A 157 5.50 30.76 15.56
CA VAL A 157 5.48 29.67 16.56
C VAL A 157 4.10 29.00 16.63
N LEU A 158 3.04 29.76 16.35
CA LEU A 158 1.66 29.26 16.27
C LEU A 158 1.39 28.49 14.97
N ASN A 159 2.06 28.87 13.87
CA ASN A 159 1.96 28.21 12.56
C ASN A 159 3.07 27.19 12.31
N GLU A 160 4.10 27.12 13.16
CA GLU A 160 5.01 25.98 13.21
C GLU A 160 4.18 24.75 13.59
N THR A 161 3.84 23.93 12.60
CA THR A 161 3.74 22.50 12.83
C THR A 161 5.10 22.12 13.38
N THR A 162 5.24 22.08 14.71
CA THR A 162 6.51 21.68 15.31
C THR A 162 6.79 20.29 14.77
N ASP A 163 7.68 20.19 13.77
CA ASP A 163 8.38 18.96 13.40
C ASP A 163 9.39 18.67 14.53
N ASN A 164 8.91 18.73 15.77
CA ASN A 164 9.30 17.76 16.75
C ASN A 164 8.78 16.44 16.17
N ARG A 165 9.54 15.88 15.21
CA ARG A 165 9.63 14.43 15.06
C ARG A 165 9.84 14.00 16.49
N GLY A 166 8.79 13.51 17.14
CA GLY A 166 8.89 12.83 18.40
C GLY A 166 9.87 11.72 18.09
N ARG A 167 11.16 11.99 18.32
CA ARG A 167 12.24 11.13 17.88
C ARG A 167 12.06 9.96 18.80
N ILE A 168 11.32 8.94 18.35
CA ILE A 168 11.16 7.71 19.09
C ILE A 168 12.61 7.28 19.30
N ARG A 169 13.12 7.47 20.52
CA ARG A 169 14.57 7.40 20.80
C ARG A 169 15.17 6.02 20.47
N HIS A 170 14.31 5.08 20.11
CA HIS A 170 14.59 3.69 19.82
C HIS A 170 14.12 3.28 18.42
N GLN A 171 13.99 4.20 17.47
CA GLN A 171 13.64 3.89 16.08
C GLN A 171 14.88 3.43 15.27
N ILE A 172 14.76 2.40 14.44
CA ILE A 172 15.75 2.03 13.41
C ILE A 172 15.15 2.12 12.01
N GLU A 173 15.96 2.54 11.06
CA GLU A 173 15.71 2.40 9.62
C GLU A 173 16.72 1.44 8.96
N MET A 174 17.88 1.24 9.59
CA MET A 174 18.93 0.34 9.11
C MET A 174 18.98 -0.89 10.01
N PHE A 175 18.96 -2.05 9.39
CA PHE A 175 19.07 -3.34 10.04
C PHE A 175 20.41 -3.97 9.66
N SER A 176 21.01 -4.71 10.59
CA SER A 176 22.29 -5.39 10.34
C SER A 176 22.11 -6.90 10.30
N GLY A 177 23.02 -7.58 9.62
CA GLY A 177 23.08 -9.04 9.59
C GLY A 177 23.03 -9.68 10.98
N GLY A 178 22.28 -10.77 11.10
CA GLY A 178 22.10 -11.51 12.34
C GLY A 178 21.07 -10.91 13.31
N MET A 179 20.45 -9.77 13.00
CA MET A 179 19.32 -9.26 13.78
C MET A 179 18.11 -10.17 13.70
N SER A 180 17.37 -10.27 14.80
CA SER A 180 16.07 -10.95 14.84
C SER A 180 14.97 -9.92 15.09
N CYS A 181 14.10 -9.76 14.11
CA CYS A 181 13.04 -8.75 14.10
C CYS A 181 11.67 -9.41 14.20
N TYR A 182 10.84 -8.85 15.07
CA TYR A 182 9.43 -9.15 15.15
C TYR A 182 8.68 -8.15 14.29
N LEU A 183 7.73 -8.62 13.49
CA LEU A 183 6.91 -7.80 12.62
C LEU A 183 5.45 -8.19 12.74
N MET A 184 4.58 -7.18 12.82
CA MET A 184 3.14 -7.32 12.67
C MET A 184 2.64 -6.29 11.65
N THR A 185 1.94 -6.76 10.63
CA THR A 185 1.42 -5.93 9.53
C THR A 185 -0.09 -6.02 9.47
N ALA A 186 -0.74 -4.92 9.08
CA ALA A 186 -2.19 -4.86 8.92
C ALA A 186 -2.69 -5.53 7.63
N VAL A 187 -1.83 -5.62 6.60
CA VAL A 187 -2.10 -6.31 5.34
C VAL A 187 -0.90 -7.20 4.97
N PRO A 188 -1.05 -8.15 4.04
CA PRO A 188 0.08 -8.95 3.58
C PRO A 188 1.17 -8.02 3.04
N LEU A 189 2.40 -8.22 3.50
CA LEU A 189 3.54 -7.37 3.12
C LEU A 189 4.57 -8.24 2.40
N PRO A 190 4.84 -8.02 1.10
CA PRO A 190 5.98 -8.66 0.45
C PRO A 190 7.27 -8.22 1.14
N ILE A 191 8.17 -9.17 1.35
CA ILE A 191 9.53 -8.94 1.82
C ILE A 191 10.44 -9.67 0.84
N GLY A 192 11.60 -9.12 0.56
CA GLY A 192 12.50 -9.72 -0.41
C GLY A 192 13.68 -8.83 -0.68
N ILE A 193 14.68 -9.38 -1.36
CA ILE A 193 15.70 -8.57 -2.01
C ILE A 193 15.17 -8.23 -3.40
N ASP A 194 15.36 -6.97 -3.76
CA ASP A 194 15.09 -6.34 -5.04
C ASP A 194 16.46 -5.73 -5.44
N PRO A 195 17.27 -6.43 -6.24
CA PRO A 195 18.64 -6.03 -6.56
C PRO A 195 18.78 -4.87 -7.55
N ASP A 196 17.81 -4.73 -8.45
CA ASP A 196 17.70 -3.74 -9.52
C ASP A 196 16.82 -2.54 -9.18
N GLU A 197 16.16 -2.57 -8.03
CA GLU A 197 15.41 -1.47 -7.42
C GLU A 197 14.19 -1.03 -8.24
N ASP A 198 13.48 -1.99 -8.82
CA ASP A 198 12.35 -1.77 -9.74
C ASP A 198 10.96 -2.03 -9.09
N ASP A 199 10.92 -2.29 -7.78
CA ASP A 199 9.75 -2.68 -6.99
C ASP A 199 9.24 -4.12 -7.18
N ALA A 200 9.85 -4.91 -8.06
CA ALA A 200 9.72 -6.36 -8.09
C ALA A 200 10.83 -7.00 -7.25
N ASN A 201 10.46 -7.95 -6.37
CA ASN A 201 11.48 -8.71 -5.65
C ASN A 201 11.77 -10.02 -6.37
N ASN A 202 12.95 -10.59 -6.09
CA ASN A 202 13.40 -11.87 -6.63
C ASN A 202 12.32 -12.98 -6.65
N MET A 203 11.41 -13.07 -5.67
CA MET A 203 10.37 -14.10 -5.67
C MET A 203 9.41 -13.92 -6.82
N VAL A 204 8.94 -12.68 -6.98
CA VAL A 204 7.96 -12.28 -7.99
C VAL A 204 8.60 -12.50 -9.35
N GLU A 205 9.81 -12.00 -9.53
CA GLU A 205 10.52 -12.08 -10.80
C GLU A 205 10.78 -13.52 -11.24
N ASN A 206 11.24 -14.38 -10.33
CA ASN A 206 11.41 -15.80 -10.61
C ASN A 206 10.09 -16.54 -10.90
N ILE A 207 8.95 -16.07 -10.37
CA ILE A 207 7.62 -16.64 -10.66
C ILE A 207 7.17 -16.24 -12.06
N HIS A 208 7.45 -15.00 -12.47
CA HIS A 208 7.08 -14.46 -13.78
C HIS A 208 8.09 -14.82 -14.88
N GLY A 209 9.29 -15.27 -14.52
CA GLY A 209 10.33 -15.69 -15.47
C GLY A 209 11.14 -14.52 -16.04
N ILE A 210 11.15 -13.39 -15.33
CA ILE A 210 11.88 -12.15 -15.65
C ILE A 210 13.22 -12.10 -14.91
N ASP A 211 14.16 -11.23 -15.32
CA ASP A 211 15.55 -11.22 -14.84
C ASP A 211 15.71 -10.38 -13.55
N PRO A 212 16.01 -10.98 -12.38
CA PRO A 212 16.12 -10.26 -11.10
C PRO A 212 17.29 -9.27 -10.94
N ASN A 213 17.94 -8.91 -12.03
CA ASN A 213 19.03 -7.94 -12.05
C ASN A 213 18.89 -6.97 -13.23
N ASN A 214 17.74 -6.97 -13.89
CA ASN A 214 17.40 -6.09 -14.97
C ASN A 214 16.02 -5.46 -14.69
N PRO A 215 15.96 -4.16 -14.38
CA PRO A 215 14.71 -3.51 -13.98
C PRO A 215 13.66 -3.42 -15.10
N ASP A 216 14.00 -3.74 -16.35
CA ASP A 216 13.15 -3.72 -17.56
C ASP A 216 13.58 -4.91 -18.43
N THR A 217 12.93 -6.05 -18.23
CA THR A 217 13.38 -7.36 -18.72
C THR A 217 13.30 -7.47 -20.24
N ASP A 218 12.26 -6.93 -20.87
CA ASP A 218 12.09 -6.99 -22.32
C ASP A 218 12.59 -5.74 -23.07
N GLY A 219 12.88 -4.66 -22.34
CA GLY A 219 13.54 -3.47 -22.84
C GLY A 219 12.60 -2.56 -23.62
N ASP A 220 11.32 -2.46 -23.26
CA ASP A 220 10.36 -1.56 -23.91
C ASP A 220 10.30 -0.15 -23.30
N GLY A 221 10.87 0.03 -22.10
CA GLY A 221 10.91 1.29 -21.38
C GLY A 221 10.15 1.28 -20.05
N LEU A 222 9.23 0.35 -19.85
CA LEU A 222 8.54 0.14 -18.57
C LEU A 222 9.35 -0.79 -17.68
N SER A 223 9.36 -0.51 -16.37
CA SER A 223 10.05 -1.40 -15.42
C SER A 223 9.18 -2.58 -15.04
N ASP A 224 9.76 -3.76 -14.80
CA ASP A 224 9.00 -4.99 -14.53
C ASP A 224 8.03 -4.82 -13.34
N GLY A 225 8.44 -4.10 -12.30
CA GLY A 225 7.56 -3.77 -11.18
C GLY A 225 6.35 -2.89 -11.54
N ILE A 226 6.50 -1.91 -12.44
CA ILE A 226 5.38 -1.11 -12.96
C ILE A 226 4.43 -2.00 -13.73
N GLU A 227 4.96 -2.83 -14.63
CA GLU A 227 4.18 -3.73 -15.46
C GLU A 227 3.36 -4.73 -14.62
N LEU A 228 3.98 -5.32 -13.60
CA LEU A 228 3.33 -6.32 -12.75
C LEU A 228 2.32 -5.76 -11.76
N PHE A 229 2.51 -4.53 -11.27
CA PHE A 229 1.74 -4.00 -10.15
C PHE A 229 0.85 -2.80 -10.48
N VAL A 230 1.06 -2.15 -11.62
CA VAL A 230 0.36 -0.93 -12.02
C VAL A 230 -0.38 -1.13 -13.34
N SER A 231 0.32 -1.23 -14.48
CA SER A 231 -0.30 -1.29 -15.80
C SER A 231 -0.96 -2.64 -16.07
N GLY A 232 -0.35 -3.74 -15.62
CA GLY A 232 -0.79 -5.10 -15.92
C GLY A 232 -0.31 -5.61 -17.28
N THR A 233 0.64 -4.91 -17.92
CA THR A 233 1.36 -5.36 -19.11
C THR A 233 2.28 -6.55 -18.79
N ASN A 234 2.90 -7.11 -19.82
CA ASN A 234 3.69 -8.32 -19.69
C ASN A 234 5.19 -8.01 -19.77
N PRO A 235 5.94 -8.13 -18.66
CA PRO A 235 7.37 -7.76 -18.57
C PRO A 235 8.33 -8.69 -19.32
N SER A 236 7.82 -9.52 -20.21
CA SER A 236 8.58 -10.39 -21.10
C SER A 236 8.15 -10.22 -22.55
N GLN A 237 7.29 -9.26 -22.84
CA GLN A 237 6.76 -8.93 -24.15
C GLN A 237 6.67 -7.42 -24.29
N ARG A 238 7.60 -6.85 -25.07
CA ARG A 238 7.68 -5.41 -25.37
C ARG A 238 6.41 -4.76 -25.95
N ASP A 239 5.40 -5.56 -26.28
CA ASP A 239 4.19 -5.21 -27.01
C ASP A 239 3.14 -6.22 -26.54
N THR A 240 2.42 -5.87 -25.48
CA THR A 240 1.57 -6.77 -24.72
C THR A 240 0.33 -7.18 -25.50
N ASP A 241 -0.29 -6.24 -26.20
CA ASP A 241 -1.50 -6.49 -26.97
C ASP A 241 -1.21 -6.94 -28.42
N SER A 242 0.04 -6.86 -28.86
CA SER A 242 0.52 -7.28 -30.19
C SER A 242 -0.05 -6.46 -31.34
N ASP A 243 -0.31 -5.18 -31.12
CA ASP A 243 -0.68 -4.25 -32.19
C ASP A 243 0.54 -3.66 -32.91
N GLY A 244 1.74 -3.73 -32.32
CA GLY A 244 3.00 -3.28 -32.91
C GLY A 244 3.56 -1.98 -32.35
N LEU A 245 2.79 -1.21 -31.58
CA LEU A 245 3.32 -0.25 -30.63
C LEU A 245 3.91 -1.02 -29.44
N ILE A 246 4.93 -0.43 -28.80
CA ILE A 246 5.53 -1.05 -27.62
C ILE A 246 4.92 -0.39 -26.39
N ASP A 247 4.78 -1.13 -25.28
CA ASP A 247 4.02 -0.66 -24.13
C ASP A 247 4.59 0.67 -23.58
N GLY A 248 5.92 0.82 -23.55
CA GLY A 248 6.58 2.07 -23.15
C GLY A 248 6.46 3.25 -24.14
N ILE A 249 5.96 3.05 -25.37
CA ILE A 249 5.57 4.14 -26.27
C ILE A 249 4.13 4.59 -25.97
N GLU A 250 3.27 3.63 -25.64
CA GLU A 250 1.87 3.86 -25.34
C GLU A 250 1.70 4.57 -23.98
N ASP A 251 2.48 4.17 -22.98
CA ASP A 251 2.67 4.85 -21.70
C ASP A 251 3.84 5.85 -21.78
N ALA A 252 3.55 7.03 -22.31
CA ALA A 252 4.56 8.02 -22.67
C ALA A 252 5.33 8.58 -21.46
N ASP A 253 4.71 8.62 -20.28
CA ASP A 253 5.35 9.08 -19.05
C ASP A 253 5.92 7.96 -18.16
N HIS A 254 5.66 6.70 -18.54
CA HIS A 254 6.19 5.47 -17.95
C HIS A 254 5.80 5.30 -16.48
N ASP A 255 4.58 5.70 -16.11
CA ASP A 255 4.06 5.57 -14.75
C ASP A 255 3.11 4.37 -14.55
N GLY A 256 2.76 3.69 -15.66
CA GLY A 256 1.87 2.54 -15.75
C GLY A 256 0.39 2.88 -15.64
N ILE A 257 0.01 4.15 -15.64
CA ILE A 257 -1.37 4.63 -15.49
C ILE A 257 -1.80 5.26 -16.81
N LEU A 258 -2.81 4.67 -17.45
CA LEU A 258 -3.40 5.24 -18.66
C LEU A 258 -3.88 6.69 -18.44
N ASP A 259 -3.18 7.64 -19.07
CA ASP A 259 -3.44 9.07 -18.97
C ASP A 259 -4.11 9.65 -20.24
N PRO A 260 -4.79 10.82 -20.14
CA PRO A 260 -5.37 11.45 -21.30
C PRO A 260 -4.31 11.86 -22.33
N GLY A 261 -4.30 11.19 -23.48
CA GLY A 261 -3.31 11.41 -24.54
C GLY A 261 -2.45 10.17 -24.84
N GLU A 262 -2.65 9.10 -24.08
CA GLU A 262 -1.99 7.79 -24.23
C GLU A 262 -2.97 6.74 -24.75
N THR A 263 -2.44 5.72 -25.44
CA THR A 263 -3.17 4.52 -25.85
C THR A 263 -3.09 3.45 -24.75
N ASP A 264 -4.02 2.51 -24.71
CA ASP A 264 -4.05 1.44 -23.72
C ASP A 264 -3.23 0.23 -24.20
N PRO A 265 -2.05 -0.05 -23.61
CA PRO A 265 -1.16 -1.14 -24.08
C PRO A 265 -1.73 -2.56 -23.87
N LEU A 266 -2.94 -2.66 -23.29
CA LEU A 266 -3.66 -3.93 -23.15
C LEU A 266 -4.72 -4.13 -24.23
N ILE A 267 -4.95 -3.15 -25.11
CA ILE A 267 -6.03 -3.14 -26.07
C ILE A 267 -5.57 -2.54 -27.40
N GLN A 268 -5.53 -3.40 -28.42
CA GLN A 268 -5.07 -3.05 -29.77
C GLN A 268 -5.77 -1.86 -30.45
N ASP A 269 -6.90 -1.39 -29.93
CA ASP A 269 -7.81 -0.41 -30.53
C ASP A 269 -8.43 0.39 -29.39
N SER A 270 -7.79 1.50 -29.02
CA SER A 270 -8.10 2.30 -27.83
C SER A 270 -9.40 3.08 -27.95
N ASP A 271 -9.73 3.57 -29.15
CA ASP A 271 -10.95 4.36 -29.38
C ASP A 271 -12.14 3.55 -29.90
N HIS A 272 -11.92 2.28 -30.20
CA HIS A 272 -12.90 1.28 -30.62
C HIS A 272 -13.59 1.61 -31.95
N ASP A 273 -12.89 2.25 -32.88
CA ASP A 273 -13.40 2.55 -34.22
C ASP A 273 -13.22 1.38 -35.23
N GLY A 274 -12.35 0.42 -34.90
CA GLY A 274 -12.05 -0.76 -35.70
C GLY A 274 -10.71 -0.71 -36.45
N LEU A 275 -9.95 0.38 -36.35
CA LEU A 275 -8.52 0.45 -36.61
C LEU A 275 -7.74 0.14 -35.33
N CYS A 276 -6.49 -0.28 -35.48
CA CYS A 276 -5.64 -0.47 -34.31
C CYS A 276 -4.78 0.76 -34.08
N ASP A 277 -4.37 0.97 -32.83
CA ASP A 277 -3.52 2.10 -32.45
C ASP A 277 -2.20 2.01 -33.23
N GLY A 278 -1.55 0.85 -33.14
CA GLY A 278 -0.46 0.40 -33.98
C GLY A 278 -0.91 -0.38 -35.22
N MET A 279 -0.06 -1.28 -35.72
CA MET A 279 -0.25 -2.05 -36.96
C MET A 279 -0.68 -3.51 -36.77
N CYS A 280 -1.98 -3.75 -36.69
CA CYS A 280 -2.56 -5.09 -36.55
C CYS A 280 -2.72 -5.87 -37.86
N ARG A 281 -2.67 -7.21 -37.75
CA ARG A 281 -3.10 -8.11 -38.83
C ARG A 281 -4.62 -8.26 -38.90
N VAL A 282 -5.21 -7.78 -39.97
CA VAL A 282 -6.66 -7.82 -40.23
C VAL A 282 -7.04 -8.83 -41.33
N GLY A 283 -8.32 -9.19 -41.36
CA GLY A 283 -8.90 -10.09 -42.36
C GLY A 283 -8.74 -11.59 -42.08
N LYS A 284 -9.55 -12.43 -42.74
CA LYS A 284 -9.65 -13.88 -42.48
C LYS A 284 -8.35 -14.67 -42.68
N THR A 285 -7.39 -14.12 -43.42
CA THR A 285 -6.09 -14.74 -43.71
C THR A 285 -4.94 -14.08 -42.96
N GLY A 286 -5.19 -13.00 -42.20
CA GLY A 286 -4.17 -12.22 -41.48
C GLY A 286 -3.07 -11.67 -42.39
N SER A 287 -3.39 -11.45 -43.67
CA SER A 287 -2.43 -11.02 -44.70
C SER A 287 -2.45 -9.52 -44.93
N GLU A 288 -3.49 -8.85 -44.44
CA GLU A 288 -3.64 -7.40 -44.48
C GLU A 288 -3.17 -6.85 -43.13
N VAL A 289 -2.42 -5.77 -43.14
CA VAL A 289 -2.00 -5.06 -41.94
C VAL A 289 -2.58 -3.66 -42.01
N ARG A 290 -3.18 -3.20 -40.92
CA ARG A 290 -3.87 -1.92 -40.84
C ARG A 290 -3.70 -1.34 -39.43
N GLY A 291 -3.59 -0.02 -39.38
CA GLY A 291 -3.26 0.70 -38.16
C GLY A 291 -3.36 2.20 -38.37
N GLU A 292 -3.40 2.94 -37.27
CA GLU A 292 -3.48 4.39 -37.26
C GLU A 292 -2.08 5.03 -37.18
N ASP A 293 -1.24 4.58 -36.25
CA ASP A 293 0.18 4.91 -36.26
C ASP A 293 0.95 3.97 -37.19
N MET A 294 1.19 4.44 -38.42
CA MET A 294 1.86 3.64 -39.44
C MET A 294 3.37 3.51 -39.20
N ASN A 295 3.95 4.43 -38.41
CA ASN A 295 5.38 4.53 -38.23
C ASN A 295 5.85 4.11 -36.83
N LEU A 296 4.89 3.78 -35.96
CA LEU A 296 5.06 3.17 -34.64
C LEU A 296 5.92 4.04 -33.72
N ASN A 297 5.63 5.33 -33.71
CA ASN A 297 6.36 6.33 -32.92
C ASN A 297 5.52 6.91 -31.76
N GLY A 298 4.25 6.51 -31.63
CA GLY A 298 3.30 6.97 -30.61
C GLY A 298 2.80 8.40 -30.81
N ILE A 299 3.00 8.98 -32.00
CA ILE A 299 2.64 10.36 -32.32
C ILE A 299 1.82 10.37 -33.60
N THR A 300 0.64 10.98 -33.56
CA THR A 300 -0.16 11.19 -34.77
C THR A 300 0.54 12.15 -35.73
N ASP A 301 1.10 11.62 -36.83
CA ASP A 301 1.80 12.39 -37.86
C ASP A 301 0.88 12.87 -39.00
N ASP A 302 1.42 13.76 -39.84
CA ASP A 302 0.73 14.23 -41.04
C ASP A 302 0.42 13.06 -41.99
N GLY A 303 -0.87 12.73 -42.10
CA GLY A 303 -1.37 11.67 -42.94
C GLY A 303 -1.61 10.34 -42.22
N GLU A 304 -1.66 10.36 -40.89
CA GLU A 304 -2.20 9.32 -40.01
C GLU A 304 -3.55 9.76 -39.43
N THR A 305 -4.33 8.80 -38.96
CA THR A 305 -5.51 9.02 -38.11
C THR A 305 -5.11 8.85 -36.65
N SER A 306 -5.96 9.26 -35.72
CA SER A 306 -5.64 9.40 -34.30
C SER A 306 -6.19 8.19 -33.51
N PRO A 307 -5.32 7.34 -32.92
CA PRO A 307 -5.67 6.22 -32.02
C PRO A 307 -6.66 6.52 -30.87
N LEU A 308 -6.80 7.80 -30.54
CA LEU A 308 -7.59 8.30 -29.41
C LEU A 308 -8.93 8.93 -29.83
N LYS A 309 -9.26 8.90 -31.12
CA LYS A 309 -10.41 9.59 -31.69
C LYS A 309 -10.98 8.79 -32.85
N SER A 310 -12.13 8.16 -32.58
CA SER A 310 -12.83 7.34 -33.56
C SER A 310 -13.26 8.04 -34.87
N ASP A 311 -13.13 9.36 -34.93
CA ASP A 311 -13.45 10.24 -36.05
C ASP A 311 -12.43 11.39 -35.98
N SER A 312 -11.30 11.22 -36.67
CA SER A 312 -10.12 12.07 -36.56
C SER A 312 -10.35 13.46 -37.13
N ASP A 313 -11.09 13.57 -38.24
CA ASP A 313 -11.37 14.82 -38.94
C ASP A 313 -12.67 15.50 -38.48
N GLY A 314 -13.54 14.77 -37.78
CA GLY A 314 -14.78 15.25 -37.20
C GLY A 314 -15.94 15.34 -38.19
N ASP A 315 -15.88 14.62 -39.31
CA ASP A 315 -16.90 14.65 -40.36
C ASP A 315 -18.11 13.73 -40.09
N SER A 316 -18.11 13.04 -38.95
CA SER A 316 -19.10 12.06 -38.49
C SER A 316 -19.05 10.70 -39.21
N ILE A 317 -17.93 10.39 -39.87
CA ILE A 317 -17.58 9.06 -40.37
C ILE A 317 -16.44 8.53 -39.51
N LEU A 318 -16.48 7.24 -39.18
CA LEU A 318 -15.37 6.62 -38.44
C LEU A 318 -14.16 6.44 -39.35
N ASP A 319 -12.95 6.51 -38.80
CA ASP A 319 -11.72 6.42 -39.57
C ASP A 319 -11.61 5.04 -40.27
N GLU A 320 -12.03 3.96 -39.60
CA GLU A 320 -12.18 2.62 -40.22
C GLU A 320 -13.09 2.65 -41.45
N GLN A 321 -14.23 3.32 -41.34
CA GLN A 321 -15.25 3.40 -42.38
C GLN A 321 -14.77 4.24 -43.57
N GLU A 322 -14.05 5.32 -43.31
CA GLU A 322 -13.35 6.11 -44.32
C GLU A 322 -12.31 5.29 -45.06
N PHE A 323 -11.49 4.52 -44.32
CA PHE A 323 -10.52 3.61 -44.90
C PHE A 323 -11.17 2.62 -45.87
N TYR A 324 -12.26 1.97 -45.46
CA TYR A 324 -12.99 1.05 -46.33
C TYR A 324 -13.58 1.72 -47.57
N ASN A 325 -14.16 2.92 -47.40
CA ASN A 325 -14.72 3.68 -48.52
C ASN A 325 -13.64 4.03 -49.56
N CYS A 326 -12.48 4.45 -49.09
CA CYS A 326 -11.31 4.75 -49.90
C CYS A 326 -10.78 3.51 -50.64
N LEU A 327 -10.68 2.37 -49.95
CA LEU A 327 -10.24 1.10 -50.54
C LEU A 327 -11.19 0.60 -51.63
N LEU A 328 -12.51 0.75 -51.44
CA LEU A 328 -13.54 0.40 -52.44
C LEU A 328 -13.47 1.28 -53.69
N GLN A 329 -13.10 2.56 -53.56
CA GLN A 329 -13.05 3.49 -54.68
C GLN A 329 -11.76 3.36 -55.51
N THR A 330 -10.62 3.15 -54.86
CA THR A 330 -9.28 3.31 -55.48
C THR A 330 -8.48 2.00 -55.56
N GLY A 331 -8.84 0.98 -54.79
CA GLY A 331 -8.11 -0.27 -54.66
C GLY A 331 -6.86 -0.20 -53.76
N THR A 332 -6.41 1.00 -53.37
CA THR A 332 -5.32 1.23 -52.41
C THR A 332 -5.60 2.52 -51.64
N CYS A 333 -5.66 2.46 -50.32
CA CYS A 333 -5.89 3.67 -49.54
C CYS A 333 -4.59 4.27 -48.98
N LYS A 334 -4.57 5.60 -48.81
CA LYS A 334 -3.54 6.34 -48.08
C LYS A 334 -4.24 7.27 -47.10
N TYR A 335 -4.02 7.08 -45.81
CA TYR A 335 -4.64 7.84 -44.72
C TYR A 335 -4.54 9.38 -44.86
N SER A 336 -3.49 9.87 -45.53
CA SER A 336 -3.36 11.27 -46.00
C SER A 336 -4.56 11.87 -46.74
N SER A 337 -5.53 11.06 -47.20
CA SER A 337 -6.74 11.53 -47.88
C SER A 337 -7.91 11.92 -46.96
N PHE A 338 -7.81 11.64 -45.66
CA PHE A 338 -8.89 11.86 -44.68
C PHE A 338 -8.79 13.20 -43.94
N GLN A 339 -7.72 13.97 -44.17
CA GLN A 339 -7.62 15.33 -43.66
C GLN A 339 -8.45 16.27 -44.55
N LEU A 340 -9.72 16.55 -44.22
CA LEU A 340 -10.53 17.59 -44.90
C LEU A 340 -11.07 18.69 -43.99
#